data_AF-A0A6B3EUC7-F1
#
_entry.id   AF-A0A6B3EUC7-F1
#
_cell.length_a   1.000
_cell.length_b   1.000
_cell.length_c   1.000
_cell.angle_alpha   90.00
_cell.angle_beta   90.00
_cell.angle_gamma   90.00
#
_symmetry.space_group_name_H-M   'P 1'
#
loop_
_entity.id
_entity.type
_entity.pdbx_description
1 polymer ?
#
loop_
_entity_poly.entity_id
_entity_poly.type
_entity_poly.pdbx_seq_one_letter_code
_entity_poly.pdbx_strand_id
1 'polypeptide(L)'
;RASADQAALDAEAAHAAADAAEAAASDARQAAEQADRDATAAEEAAKDAQKYADSAQQAAEEAEAEQANKSISDGAGTGIGGVFYVVDEKASKLISGDQIGECPTDLLNGCTATYTLHMDVVADFYLCTDAQALATAEGCPKKSWQYLETQTLKDSQSTWTHHFSSWDIIRLGWQNLFGDTLGSILYAVVLGDFESCLHGSASGCAWTAAMFVPLGKPLGLIADGVRALDAAARTGLG
;
A
#
# COMPACT_ATOMS: atom_id res chain seq x y z
N ARG A 1 -39.69 28.76 -68.93
CA ARG A 1 -40.35 27.47 -68.61
C ARG A 1 -39.30 26.47 -68.17
N ALA A 2 -38.41 25.99 -69.04
CA ALA A 2 -37.33 25.08 -68.67
C ALA A 2 -36.50 25.48 -67.43
N SER A 3 -36.14 26.77 -67.24
CA SER A 3 -35.39 27.18 -66.03
C SER A 3 -36.23 27.22 -64.75
N ALA A 4 -37.55 27.38 -64.86
CA ALA A 4 -38.46 27.34 -63.72
C ALA A 4 -38.75 25.88 -63.31
N ASP A 5 -38.83 24.98 -64.29
CA ASP A 5 -38.99 23.54 -64.05
C ASP A 5 -37.73 22.96 -63.40
N GLN A 6 -36.54 23.40 -63.83
CA GLN A 6 -35.27 23.04 -63.20
C GLN A 6 -35.17 23.54 -61.75
N ALA A 7 -35.56 24.80 -61.50
CA ALA A 7 -35.54 25.36 -60.14
C ALA A 7 -36.53 24.65 -59.19
N ALA A 8 -37.67 24.16 -59.70
CA ALA A 8 -38.61 23.37 -58.92
C ALA A 8 -38.02 22.00 -58.53
N LEU A 9 -37.33 21.32 -59.46
CA LEU A 9 -36.64 20.07 -59.18
C LEU A 9 -35.49 20.24 -58.18
N ASP A 10 -34.71 21.32 -58.31
CA ASP A 10 -33.63 21.62 -57.39
C ASP A 10 -34.16 21.94 -55.97
N ALA A 11 -35.31 22.62 -55.88
CA ALA A 11 -35.97 22.88 -54.61
C ALA A 11 -36.50 21.59 -53.94
N GLU A 12 -37.12 20.69 -54.72
CA GLU A 12 -37.54 19.37 -54.22
C GLU A 12 -36.34 18.53 -53.73
N ALA A 13 -35.24 18.52 -54.48
CA ALA A 13 -34.02 17.83 -54.08
C ALA A 13 -33.41 18.43 -52.81
N ALA A 14 -33.42 19.76 -52.66
CA ALA A 14 -32.96 20.44 -51.45
C ALA A 14 -33.85 20.12 -50.24
N HIS A 15 -35.18 20.05 -50.42
CA HIS A 15 -36.10 19.64 -49.36
C HIS A 15 -35.85 18.18 -48.94
N ALA A 16 -35.74 17.25 -49.88
CA ALA A 16 -35.44 15.86 -49.57
C ALA A 16 -34.10 15.68 -48.84
N ALA A 17 -33.07 16.46 -49.22
CA ALA A 17 -31.79 16.46 -48.54
C ALA A 17 -31.87 17.04 -47.11
N ALA A 18 -32.68 18.08 -46.91
CA ALA A 18 -32.93 18.66 -45.59
C ALA A 18 -33.66 17.66 -44.68
N ASP A 19 -34.70 16.98 -45.18
CA ASP A 19 -35.45 15.96 -44.44
C ASP A 19 -34.54 14.78 -44.04
N ALA A 20 -33.67 14.33 -44.95
CA ALA A 20 -32.70 13.28 -44.67
C ALA A 20 -31.65 13.71 -43.63
N ALA A 21 -31.20 14.96 -43.66
CA ALA A 21 -30.27 15.50 -42.67
C ALA A 21 -30.94 15.66 -41.29
N GLU A 22 -32.21 16.03 -41.23
CA GLU A 22 -32.98 16.11 -39.99
C GLU A 22 -33.19 14.74 -39.36
N ALA A 23 -33.52 13.72 -40.17
CA ALA A 23 -33.61 12.33 -39.72
C ALA A 23 -32.27 11.83 -39.16
N ALA A 24 -31.16 12.04 -39.90
CA ALA A 24 -29.83 11.63 -39.44
C ALA A 24 -29.39 12.36 -38.15
N ALA A 25 -29.73 13.65 -38.00
CA ALA A 25 -29.45 14.41 -36.78
C ALA A 25 -30.29 13.91 -35.59
N SER A 26 -31.54 13.52 -35.82
CA SER A 26 -32.39 12.89 -34.80
C SER A 26 -31.81 11.56 -34.32
N ASP A 27 -31.41 10.69 -35.26
CA ASP A 27 -30.82 9.39 -34.94
C ASP A 27 -29.50 9.54 -34.17
N ALA A 28 -28.65 10.51 -34.58
CA ALA A 28 -27.40 10.81 -33.88
C ALA A 28 -27.63 11.31 -32.45
N ARG A 29 -28.67 12.12 -32.21
CA ARG A 29 -29.04 12.57 -30.85
C ARG A 29 -29.50 11.41 -29.99
N GLN A 30 -30.34 10.51 -30.52
CA GLN A 30 -30.78 9.32 -29.78
C GLN A 30 -29.60 8.40 -29.43
N ALA A 31 -28.66 8.21 -30.36
CA ALA A 31 -27.45 7.44 -30.11
C ALA A 31 -26.57 8.08 -29.01
N ALA A 32 -26.43 9.41 -29.02
CA ALA A 32 -25.69 10.14 -27.98
C ALA A 32 -26.37 10.01 -26.60
N GLU A 33 -27.70 10.16 -26.53
CA GLU A 33 -28.46 9.98 -25.29
C GLU A 33 -28.40 8.55 -24.76
N GLN A 34 -28.27 7.55 -25.63
CA GLN A 34 -28.04 6.18 -25.21
C GLN A 34 -26.61 5.99 -24.65
N ALA A 35 -25.61 6.54 -25.33
CA ALA A 35 -24.22 6.48 -24.87
C ALA A 35 -24.03 7.16 -23.50
N ASP A 36 -24.68 8.31 -23.24
CA ASP A 36 -24.65 8.98 -21.95
C ASP A 36 -25.26 8.13 -20.83
N ARG A 37 -26.35 7.41 -21.14
CA ARG A 37 -26.99 6.47 -20.18
C ARG A 37 -26.09 5.29 -19.88
N ASP A 38 -25.47 4.70 -20.90
CA ASP A 38 -24.56 3.56 -20.74
C ASP A 38 -23.30 3.98 -19.96
N ALA A 39 -22.76 5.17 -20.22
CA ALA A 39 -21.63 5.73 -19.48
C ALA A 39 -21.97 5.97 -18.00
N THR A 40 -23.15 6.52 -17.72
CA THR A 40 -23.62 6.71 -16.34
C THR A 40 -23.78 5.37 -15.61
N ALA A 41 -24.34 4.36 -16.28
CA ALA A 41 -24.47 3.02 -15.70
C ALA A 41 -23.11 2.37 -15.43
N ALA A 42 -22.13 2.56 -16.33
CA ALA A 42 -20.76 2.09 -16.14
C ALA A 42 -20.05 2.79 -14.97
N GLU A 43 -20.27 4.10 -14.78
CA GLU A 43 -19.71 4.85 -13.65
C GLU A 43 -20.25 4.33 -12.30
N GLU A 44 -21.56 4.07 -12.21
CA GLU A 44 -22.16 3.51 -10.99
C GLU A 44 -21.67 2.08 -10.73
N ALA A 45 -21.55 1.25 -11.76
CA ALA A 45 -20.97 -0.10 -11.63
C ALA A 45 -19.50 -0.06 -11.16
N ALA A 46 -18.71 0.93 -11.62
CA ALA A 46 -17.34 1.12 -11.18
C ALA A 46 -17.27 1.57 -9.71
N LYS A 47 -18.17 2.46 -9.27
CA LYS A 47 -18.28 2.88 -7.86
C LYS A 47 -18.64 1.70 -6.96
N ASP A 48 -19.58 0.86 -7.38
CA ASP A 48 -19.96 -0.34 -6.65
C ASP A 48 -18.81 -1.35 -6.58
N ALA A 49 -18.10 -1.57 -7.70
CA ALA A 49 -16.93 -2.44 -7.73
C ALA A 49 -15.82 -1.95 -6.78
N GLN A 50 -15.56 -0.64 -6.74
CA GLN A 50 -14.61 -0.04 -5.81
C GLN A 50 -15.05 -0.29 -4.35
N LYS A 51 -16.33 -0.08 -4.04
CA LYS A 51 -16.86 -0.31 -2.69
C LYS A 51 -16.72 -1.78 -2.25
N TYR A 52 -16.94 -2.73 -3.15
CA TYR A 52 -16.72 -4.14 -2.85
C TYR A 52 -15.25 -4.48 -2.69
N ALA A 53 -14.37 -3.87 -3.49
CA ALA A 53 -12.92 -4.02 -3.35
C ALA A 53 -12.44 -3.46 -1.99
N ASP A 54 -12.86 -2.26 -1.62
CA ASP A 54 -12.54 -1.65 -0.32
C ASP A 54 -13.04 -2.51 0.84
N SER A 55 -14.26 -3.02 0.75
CA SER A 55 -14.83 -3.91 1.78
C SER A 55 -14.11 -5.26 1.86
N ALA A 56 -13.66 -5.81 0.72
CA ALA A 56 -12.89 -7.05 0.69
C ALA A 56 -11.48 -6.85 1.23
N GLN A 57 -10.86 -5.71 0.92
CA GLN A 57 -9.56 -5.32 1.46
C GLN A 57 -9.65 -5.12 2.97
N GLN A 58 -10.66 -4.39 3.46
CA GLN A 58 -10.88 -4.22 4.90
C GLN A 58 -11.10 -5.57 5.61
N ALA A 59 -11.87 -6.48 5.03
CA ALA A 59 -12.08 -7.80 5.61
C ALA A 59 -10.80 -8.67 5.61
N ALA A 60 -9.96 -8.52 4.59
CA ALA A 60 -8.65 -9.17 4.53
C ALA A 60 -7.70 -8.60 5.58
N GLU A 61 -7.65 -7.27 5.72
CA GLU A 61 -6.87 -6.56 6.76
C GLU A 61 -7.32 -6.97 8.17
N GLU A 62 -8.62 -7.09 8.42
CA GLU A 62 -9.17 -7.55 9.71
C GLU A 62 -8.80 -9.01 10.01
N ALA A 63 -8.88 -9.90 9.01
CA ALA A 63 -8.51 -11.31 9.16
C ALA A 63 -7.00 -11.51 9.35
N GLU A 64 -6.19 -10.74 8.63
CA GLU A 64 -4.73 -10.72 8.80
C GLU A 64 -4.35 -10.18 10.18
N ALA A 65 -5.00 -9.11 10.65
CA ALA A 65 -4.78 -8.54 11.98
C ALA A 65 -5.07 -9.55 13.10
N GLU A 66 -6.14 -10.35 13.02
CA GLU A 66 -6.43 -11.40 14.02
C GLU A 66 -5.33 -12.48 14.09
N GLN A 67 -4.84 -12.93 12.94
CA GLN A 67 -3.78 -13.94 12.87
C GLN A 67 -2.42 -13.36 13.28
N ALA A 68 -2.21 -12.08 13.02
CA ALA A 68 -1.01 -11.36 13.39
C ALA A 68 -0.92 -11.00 14.85
N ASN A 69 -2.04 -10.70 15.52
CA ASN A 69 -2.07 -10.38 16.94
C ASN A 69 -1.48 -11.50 17.81
N LYS A 70 -1.61 -12.77 17.37
CA LYS A 70 -0.93 -13.92 17.97
C LYS A 70 0.57 -13.91 17.68
N SER A 71 0.95 -13.72 16.42
CA SER A 71 2.35 -13.70 16.00
C SER A 71 3.16 -12.54 16.60
N ILE A 72 2.56 -11.35 16.74
CA ILE A 72 3.16 -10.14 17.34
C ILE A 72 3.39 -10.34 18.84
N SER A 73 2.44 -10.97 19.54
CA SER A 73 2.60 -11.32 20.96
C SER A 73 3.79 -12.29 21.17
N ASP A 74 4.02 -13.19 20.21
CA ASP A 74 5.15 -14.12 20.18
C ASP A 74 6.46 -13.49 19.64
N GLY A 75 6.42 -12.22 19.21
CA GLY A 75 7.61 -11.46 18.80
C GLY A 75 7.76 -11.24 17.30
N ALA A 76 6.67 -11.24 16.52
CA ALA A 76 6.75 -10.90 15.10
C ALA A 76 7.44 -9.54 14.88
N GLY A 77 8.39 -9.52 13.94
CA GLY A 77 9.23 -8.35 13.63
C GLY A 77 10.57 -8.29 14.37
N THR A 78 10.67 -8.78 15.62
CA THR A 78 11.92 -8.73 16.42
C THR A 78 12.46 -10.11 16.83
N GLY A 79 11.63 -11.15 16.73
CA GLY A 79 11.90 -12.49 17.23
C GLY A 79 11.84 -12.63 18.75
N ILE A 80 11.41 -11.57 19.47
CA ILE A 80 11.34 -11.54 20.93
C ILE A 80 9.91 -11.12 21.31
N GLY A 81 9.16 -12.01 21.94
CA GLY A 81 7.81 -11.71 22.43
C GLY A 81 7.79 -10.40 23.22
N GLY A 82 6.76 -9.58 23.06
CA GLY A 82 6.64 -8.32 23.80
C GLY A 82 7.56 -7.16 23.35
N VAL A 83 8.52 -7.38 22.44
CA VAL A 83 9.43 -6.33 21.95
C VAL A 83 8.99 -5.83 20.58
N PHE A 84 8.87 -4.52 20.45
CA PHE A 84 8.52 -3.84 19.20
C PHE A 84 9.52 -2.74 18.88
N TYR A 85 9.48 -2.25 17.64
CA TYR A 85 10.36 -1.20 17.17
C TYR A 85 9.57 -0.03 16.59
N VAL A 86 10.18 1.16 16.61
CA VAL A 86 9.70 2.36 15.92
C VAL A 86 10.83 2.85 15.04
N VAL A 87 10.58 2.94 13.72
CA VAL A 87 11.59 3.43 12.76
C VAL A 87 11.67 4.95 12.83
N ASP A 88 12.88 5.50 12.91
CA ASP A 88 13.10 6.94 12.72
C ASP A 88 13.20 7.22 11.22
N GLU A 89 12.11 7.66 10.63
CA GLU A 89 12.01 7.99 9.19
C GLU A 89 12.98 9.08 8.74
N LYS A 90 13.37 9.99 9.65
CA LYS A 90 14.25 11.13 9.34
C LYS A 90 15.72 10.73 9.37
N ALA A 91 16.06 9.78 10.25
CA ALA A 91 17.40 9.25 10.37
C ALA A 91 17.66 8.09 9.40
N SER A 92 16.61 7.35 9.01
CA SER A 92 16.66 6.26 8.04
C SER A 92 16.71 6.78 6.59
N LYS A 93 17.38 6.04 5.70
CA LYS A 93 17.63 6.44 4.31
C LYS A 93 17.70 5.23 3.39
N LEU A 94 17.00 5.29 2.27
CA LEU A 94 17.30 4.44 1.12
C LEU A 94 18.47 5.04 0.34
N ILE A 95 19.57 4.29 0.25
CA ILE A 95 20.78 4.65 -0.48
C ILE A 95 20.62 4.28 -1.95
N SER A 96 20.19 3.04 -2.24
CA SER A 96 19.84 2.58 -3.58
C SER A 96 18.82 1.44 -3.54
N GLY A 97 18.15 1.22 -4.66
CA GLY A 97 17.23 0.11 -4.86
C GLY A 97 17.37 -0.43 -6.27
N ASP A 98 18.10 -1.53 -6.42
CA ASP A 98 18.38 -2.13 -7.72
C ASP A 98 17.35 -3.22 -8.01
N GLN A 99 16.54 -3.03 -9.04
CA GLN A 99 15.54 -4.02 -9.42
C GLN A 99 16.20 -5.29 -9.97
N ILE A 100 15.79 -6.44 -9.45
CA ILE A 100 16.17 -7.75 -9.95
C ILE A 100 15.11 -8.24 -10.94
N GLY A 101 15.50 -8.32 -12.22
CA GLY A 101 14.61 -8.75 -13.30
C GLY A 101 13.67 -7.66 -13.80
N GLU A 102 12.77 -8.02 -14.70
CA GLU A 102 11.75 -7.12 -15.23
C GLU A 102 10.41 -7.38 -14.56
N CYS A 103 9.69 -6.29 -14.28
CA CYS A 103 8.32 -6.34 -13.82
C CYS A 103 7.41 -6.26 -15.06
N PRO A 104 6.84 -7.38 -15.55
CA PRO A 104 5.99 -7.36 -16.73
C PRO A 104 4.75 -6.51 -16.45
N THR A 105 4.47 -5.57 -17.33
CA THR A 105 3.34 -4.65 -17.26
C THR A 105 2.02 -5.34 -17.61
N ASP A 106 1.58 -6.29 -16.79
CA ASP A 106 0.18 -6.69 -16.78
C ASP A 106 -0.61 -5.71 -15.90
N LEU A 107 -0.99 -4.59 -16.51
CA LEU A 107 -1.67 -3.46 -15.86
C LEU A 107 -2.98 -3.84 -15.14
N LEU A 108 -3.54 -5.03 -15.39
CA LEU A 108 -4.80 -5.47 -14.77
C LEU A 108 -4.61 -6.26 -13.47
N ASN A 109 -3.47 -6.92 -13.29
CA ASN A 109 -3.24 -7.85 -12.17
C ASN A 109 -2.10 -7.41 -11.24
N GLY A 110 -1.49 -6.25 -11.50
CA GLY A 110 -0.29 -5.81 -10.79
C GLY A 110 0.94 -6.62 -11.17
N CYS A 111 2.01 -6.45 -10.40
CA CYS A 111 3.28 -7.12 -10.66
C CYS A 111 4.09 -7.31 -9.37
N THR A 112 4.65 -8.50 -9.22
CA THR A 112 5.62 -8.77 -8.15
C THR A 112 7.02 -8.44 -8.63
N ALA A 113 7.64 -7.45 -7.99
CA ALA A 113 9.01 -7.05 -8.28
C ALA A 113 9.92 -7.36 -7.09
N THR A 114 11.18 -7.67 -7.38
CA THR A 114 12.21 -7.90 -6.36
C THR A 114 13.28 -6.85 -6.52
N TYR A 115 13.73 -6.27 -5.40
CA TYR A 115 14.78 -5.27 -5.35
C TYR A 115 15.89 -5.70 -4.40
N THR A 116 17.12 -5.34 -4.73
CA THR A 116 18.21 -5.25 -3.77
C THR A 116 18.20 -3.84 -3.21
N LEU A 117 17.81 -3.71 -1.95
CA LEU A 117 17.78 -2.43 -1.24
C LEU A 117 19.08 -2.24 -0.48
N HIS A 118 19.69 -1.07 -0.65
CA HIS A 118 20.76 -0.58 0.20
C HIS A 118 20.19 0.54 1.06
N MET A 119 20.23 0.38 2.38
CA MET A 119 19.63 1.35 3.28
C MET A 119 20.37 1.48 4.60
N ASP A 120 20.27 2.69 5.16
CA ASP A 120 20.53 2.95 6.56
C ASP A 120 19.17 2.93 7.28
N VAL A 121 18.99 2.03 8.25
CA VAL A 121 17.77 1.97 9.07
C VAL A 121 18.12 2.28 10.52
N VAL A 122 17.43 3.27 11.09
CA VAL A 122 17.51 3.62 12.51
C VAL A 122 16.18 3.28 13.15
N ALA A 123 16.20 2.44 14.18
CA ALA A 123 15.00 2.03 14.89
C ALA A 123 15.22 2.01 16.41
N ASP A 124 14.24 2.53 17.14
CA ASP A 124 14.16 2.45 18.59
C ASP A 124 13.38 1.20 18.99
N PHE A 125 13.97 0.39 19.86
CA PHE A 125 13.37 -0.85 20.37
C PHE A 125 12.77 -0.62 21.76
N TYR A 126 11.58 -1.14 21.96
CA TYR A 126 10.81 -1.02 23.20
C TYR A 126 10.28 -2.38 23.63
N LEU A 127 10.21 -2.61 24.93
CA LEU A 127 9.48 -3.72 25.55
C LEU A 127 8.13 -3.21 26.05
N CYS A 128 7.05 -3.86 25.62
CA CYS A 128 5.75 -3.69 26.24
C CYS A 128 5.67 -4.55 27.52
N THR A 129 5.49 -3.90 28.65
CA THR A 129 5.38 -4.57 29.97
C THR A 129 3.96 -4.95 30.36
N ASP A 130 2.98 -4.59 29.53
CA ASP A 130 1.59 -5.00 29.71
C ASP A 130 1.34 -6.30 28.95
N ALA A 131 1.22 -7.41 29.67
CA ALA A 131 1.02 -8.74 29.10
C ALA A 131 -0.33 -8.94 28.40
N GLN A 132 -1.27 -8.00 28.57
CA GLN A 132 -2.57 -8.03 27.89
C GLN A 132 -2.62 -7.12 26.66
N ALA A 133 -1.59 -6.30 26.46
CA ALA A 133 -1.51 -5.38 25.34
C ALA A 133 -0.75 -6.01 24.16
N LEU A 134 -1.09 -5.56 22.96
CA LEU A 134 -0.31 -5.88 21.77
C LEU A 134 1.01 -5.11 21.84
N ALA A 135 2.13 -5.81 21.67
CA ALA A 135 3.45 -5.20 21.62
C ALA A 135 3.67 -4.50 20.28
N THR A 136 3.02 -3.35 20.11
CA THR A 136 3.17 -2.46 18.96
C THR A 136 3.08 -1.01 19.45
N ALA A 137 3.48 -0.06 18.60
CA ALA A 137 3.42 1.37 18.93
C ALA A 137 1.97 1.88 19.16
N GLU A 138 0.98 1.22 18.56
CA GLU A 138 -0.44 1.59 18.70
C GLU A 138 -1.13 0.76 19.77
N GLY A 139 -0.72 -0.49 19.95
CA GLY A 139 -1.33 -1.46 20.86
C GLY A 139 -0.84 -1.38 22.30
N CYS A 140 0.41 -0.97 22.52
CA CYS A 140 0.97 -0.90 23.87
C CYS A 140 0.69 0.48 24.51
N PRO A 141 0.07 0.57 25.71
CA PRO A 141 -0.12 1.84 26.38
C PRO A 141 1.22 2.52 26.66
N LYS A 142 1.39 3.82 26.34
CA LYS A 142 2.67 4.55 26.51
C LYS A 142 3.32 4.42 27.90
N LYS A 143 2.51 4.30 28.96
CA LYS A 143 3.00 4.09 30.34
C LYS A 143 3.71 2.75 30.55
N SER A 144 3.45 1.78 29.67
CA SER A 144 3.96 0.41 29.72
C SER A 144 5.14 0.20 28.76
N TRP A 145 5.57 1.25 28.06
CA TRP A 145 6.74 1.21 27.19
C TRP A 145 8.01 1.28 28.03
N GLN A 146 8.91 0.33 27.79
CA GLN A 146 10.27 0.37 28.31
C GLN A 146 11.21 0.49 27.12
N TYR A 147 11.90 1.62 27.01
CA TYR A 147 12.96 1.78 26.01
C TYR A 147 14.08 0.80 26.31
N LEU A 148 14.49 0.05 25.28
CA LEU A 148 15.60 -0.90 25.38
C LEU A 148 16.86 -0.26 24.81
N GLU A 149 16.83 0.08 23.52
CA GLU A 149 17.98 0.62 22.80
C GLU A 149 17.57 1.18 21.44
N THR A 150 18.38 2.07 20.88
CA THR A 150 18.31 2.49 19.48
C THR A 150 19.37 1.72 18.70
N GLN A 151 18.96 1.08 17.61
CA GLN A 151 19.88 0.37 16.73
C GLN A 151 19.95 1.05 15.37
N THR A 152 21.15 1.09 14.82
CA THR A 152 21.40 1.62 13.48
C THR A 152 22.00 0.51 12.62
N LEU A 153 21.22 0.03 11.65
CA LEU A 153 21.68 -0.85 10.59
C LEU A 153 22.21 0.03 9.46
N LYS A 154 23.52 0.26 9.44
CA LYS A 154 24.17 1.01 8.34
C LYS A 154 24.50 0.10 7.16
N ASP A 155 24.38 0.65 5.96
CA ASP A 155 24.72 -0.02 4.70
C ASP A 155 24.12 -1.44 4.61
N SER A 156 22.88 -1.58 5.09
CA SER A 156 22.18 -2.84 5.07
C SER A 156 21.76 -3.16 3.64
N GLN A 157 22.23 -4.32 3.15
CA GLN A 157 21.81 -4.87 1.88
C GLN A 157 20.80 -5.98 2.12
N SER A 158 19.61 -5.84 1.53
CA SER A 158 18.57 -6.84 1.67
C SER A 158 17.82 -7.03 0.36
N THR A 159 17.42 -8.27 0.10
CA THR A 159 16.51 -8.60 -1.00
C THR A 159 15.09 -8.42 -0.49
N TRP A 160 14.34 -7.52 -1.11
CA TRP A 160 12.96 -7.20 -0.79
C TRP A 160 12.09 -7.53 -2.00
N THR A 161 11.02 -8.29 -1.77
CA THR A 161 10.06 -8.70 -2.81
C THR A 161 8.69 -8.17 -2.42
N HIS A 162 8.06 -7.42 -3.32
CA HIS A 162 6.79 -6.77 -3.08
C HIS A 162 5.88 -6.89 -4.29
N HIS A 163 4.59 -7.05 -4.03
CA HIS A 163 3.57 -7.09 -5.06
C HIS A 163 2.93 -5.70 -5.22
N PHE A 164 3.27 -5.03 -6.31
CA PHE A 164 2.70 -3.74 -6.66
C PHE A 164 1.35 -3.95 -7.34
N SER A 165 0.29 -3.38 -6.79
CA SER A 165 -1.01 -3.37 -7.45
C SER A 165 -0.98 -2.50 -8.71
N SER A 166 -1.98 -2.65 -9.57
CA SER A 166 -2.19 -1.77 -10.72
C SER A 166 -2.25 -0.29 -10.32
N TRP A 167 -2.84 0.00 -9.16
CA TRP A 167 -2.95 1.37 -8.64
C TRP A 167 -1.58 1.91 -8.19
N ASP A 168 -0.75 1.07 -7.56
CA ASP A 168 0.62 1.44 -7.17
C ASP A 168 1.47 1.74 -8.39
N ILE A 169 1.35 0.93 -9.44
CA ILE A 169 2.06 1.14 -10.71
C ILE A 169 1.65 2.46 -11.36
N ILE A 170 0.35 2.77 -11.39
CA ILE A 170 -0.15 4.05 -11.92
C ILE A 170 0.34 5.21 -11.06
N ARG A 171 0.30 5.09 -9.73
CA ARG A 171 0.76 6.12 -8.79
C ARG A 171 2.26 6.39 -8.94
N LEU A 172 3.08 5.34 -9.02
CA LEU A 172 4.51 5.41 -9.30
C LEU A 172 4.79 6.12 -10.63
N GLY A 173 4.03 5.77 -11.67
CA GLY A 173 4.10 6.43 -12.98
C GLY A 173 3.78 7.92 -12.91
N TRP A 174 2.67 8.29 -12.24
CA TRP A 174 2.28 9.68 -12.03
C TRP A 174 3.33 10.46 -11.23
N GLN A 175 3.81 9.94 -10.10
CA GLN A 175 4.77 10.64 -9.26
C GLN A 175 6.15 10.83 -9.93
N ASN A 176 6.60 9.85 -10.72
CA ASN A 176 7.79 10.00 -11.57
C ASN A 176 7.60 11.08 -12.67
N LEU A 177 6.37 11.25 -13.18
CA LEU A 177 5.99 12.31 -14.10
C LEU A 177 5.95 13.70 -13.43
N PHE A 178 5.63 13.79 -12.13
CA PHE A 178 5.54 15.04 -11.36
C PHE A 178 6.81 15.40 -10.55
N GLY A 179 7.92 14.68 -10.78
CA GLY A 179 9.25 15.09 -10.33
C GLY A 179 9.74 14.46 -9.02
N ASP A 180 9.00 13.52 -8.44
CA ASP A 180 9.49 12.72 -7.32
C ASP A 180 10.54 11.73 -7.84
N THR A 181 11.65 11.58 -7.12
CA THR A 181 12.67 10.59 -7.50
C THR A 181 12.16 9.19 -7.20
N LEU A 182 12.35 8.24 -8.12
CA LEU A 182 12.00 6.82 -7.94
C LEU A 182 12.43 6.26 -6.57
N GLY A 183 13.60 6.68 -6.06
CA GLY A 183 14.09 6.29 -4.73
C GLY A 183 13.23 6.79 -3.56
N SER A 184 12.65 7.98 -3.64
CA SER A 184 11.75 8.50 -2.60
C SER A 184 10.42 7.72 -2.53
N ILE A 185 9.92 7.26 -3.67
CA ILE A 185 8.68 6.47 -3.73
C ILE A 185 8.95 5.05 -3.25
N LEU A 186 10.04 4.42 -3.72
CA LEU A 186 10.44 3.10 -3.24
C LEU A 186 10.67 3.10 -1.72
N TYR A 187 11.28 4.17 -1.18
CA TYR A 187 11.43 4.32 0.26
C TYR A 187 10.08 4.40 0.99
N ALA A 188 9.11 5.16 0.47
CA ALA A 188 7.77 5.25 1.06
C ALA A 188 7.04 3.90 1.05
N VAL A 189 7.16 3.12 -0.02
CA VAL A 189 6.56 1.77 -0.10
C VAL A 189 7.23 0.82 0.90
N VAL A 190 8.56 0.87 1.01
CA VAL A 190 9.30 0.03 1.96
C VAL A 190 8.96 0.40 3.41
N LEU A 191 8.83 1.70 3.73
CA LEU A 191 8.34 2.14 5.04
C LEU A 191 6.90 1.69 5.30
N GLY A 192 6.04 1.71 4.28
CA GLY A 192 4.69 1.16 4.35
C GLY A 192 4.69 -0.33 4.69
N ASP A 193 5.65 -1.11 4.21
CA ASP A 193 5.80 -2.53 4.59
C ASP A 193 6.30 -2.72 6.03
N PHE A 194 7.16 -1.82 6.54
CA PHE A 194 7.54 -1.80 7.96
C PHE A 194 6.32 -1.53 8.87
N GLU A 195 5.51 -0.54 8.51
CA GLU A 195 4.25 -0.24 9.23
C GLU A 195 3.26 -1.38 9.10
N SER A 196 3.10 -1.94 7.91
CA SER A 196 2.23 -3.09 7.66
C SER A 196 2.66 -4.31 8.48
N CYS A 197 3.95 -4.52 8.73
CA CYS A 197 4.39 -5.53 9.69
C CYS A 197 3.89 -5.22 11.11
N LEU A 198 3.99 -3.98 11.57
CA LEU A 198 3.48 -3.57 12.89
C LEU A 198 1.96 -3.74 13.00
N HIS A 199 1.23 -3.62 11.89
CA HIS A 199 -0.20 -3.93 11.78
C HIS A 199 -0.51 -5.39 11.52
N GLY A 200 0.52 -6.22 11.32
CA GLY A 200 0.40 -7.67 11.31
C GLY A 200 0.50 -8.38 9.97
N SER A 201 0.81 -7.66 8.90
CA SER A 201 1.04 -8.28 7.60
C SER A 201 2.15 -9.34 7.68
N ALA A 202 1.80 -10.58 7.33
CA ALA A 202 2.72 -11.71 7.42
C ALA A 202 3.91 -11.59 6.45
N SER A 203 3.68 -11.05 5.24
CA SER A 203 4.71 -10.83 4.23
C SER A 203 5.65 -9.70 4.63
N GLY A 204 5.11 -8.57 5.11
CA GLY A 204 5.91 -7.45 5.64
C GLY A 204 6.77 -7.89 6.82
N CYS A 205 6.20 -8.64 7.76
CA CYS A 205 6.95 -9.08 8.94
C CYS A 205 8.03 -10.11 8.70
N ALA A 206 7.92 -10.96 7.67
CA ALA A 206 8.96 -11.92 7.36
C ALA A 206 10.28 -11.22 6.97
N TRP A 207 10.20 -10.19 6.14
CA TRP A 207 11.38 -9.45 5.71
C TRP A 207 11.95 -8.58 6.84
N THR A 208 11.10 -7.86 7.57
CA THR A 208 11.56 -7.05 8.71
C THR A 208 12.20 -7.90 9.81
N ALA A 209 11.59 -9.05 10.15
CA ALA A 209 12.19 -9.98 11.09
C ALA A 209 13.56 -10.45 10.61
N ALA A 210 13.73 -10.78 9.32
CA ALA A 210 15.01 -11.19 8.77
C ALA A 210 16.10 -10.11 8.91
N MET A 211 15.75 -8.83 8.76
CA MET A 211 16.68 -7.72 8.99
C MET A 211 17.14 -7.60 10.44
N PHE A 212 16.23 -7.83 11.39
CA PHE A 212 16.50 -7.65 12.82
C PHE A 212 16.93 -8.93 13.56
N VAL A 213 16.88 -10.11 12.92
CA VAL A 213 17.37 -11.39 13.46
C VAL A 213 18.75 -11.29 14.11
N PRO A 214 19.76 -10.61 13.52
CA PRO A 214 21.08 -10.47 14.14
C PRO A 214 21.06 -9.73 15.49
N LEU A 215 20.06 -8.88 15.73
CA LEU A 215 19.87 -8.10 16.96
C LEU A 215 19.05 -8.86 18.02
N GLY A 216 18.39 -9.97 17.65
CA GLY A 216 17.46 -10.67 18.53
C GLY A 216 18.09 -11.22 19.82
N LYS A 217 19.32 -11.75 19.75
CA LYS A 217 20.01 -12.24 20.96
C LYS A 217 20.36 -11.14 21.98
N PRO A 218 21.06 -10.06 21.62
CA PRO A 218 21.37 -8.99 22.57
C PRO A 218 20.10 -8.29 23.07
N LEU A 219 19.13 -8.00 22.19
CA LEU A 219 17.86 -7.39 22.60
C LEU A 219 17.07 -8.30 23.54
N GLY A 220 17.07 -9.61 23.31
CA GLY A 220 16.41 -10.60 24.17
C GLY A 220 16.97 -10.58 25.59
N LEU A 221 18.29 -10.49 25.74
CA LEU A 221 18.93 -10.41 27.07
C LEU A 221 18.55 -9.12 27.82
N ILE A 222 18.47 -7.98 27.12
CA ILE A 222 18.04 -6.71 27.73
C ILE A 222 16.57 -6.82 28.14
N ALA A 223 15.70 -7.33 27.26
CA ALA A 223 14.28 -7.50 27.54
C ALA A 223 14.03 -8.42 28.75
N ASP A 224 14.74 -9.55 28.83
CA ASP A 224 14.65 -10.48 29.97
C ASP A 224 15.15 -9.85 31.27
N GLY A 225 16.21 -9.03 31.21
CA GLY A 225 16.67 -8.23 32.35
C GLY A 225 15.61 -7.24 32.85
N VAL A 226 14.95 -6.52 31.94
CA VAL A 226 13.85 -5.59 32.28
C VAL A 226 12.66 -6.34 32.87
N ARG A 227 12.30 -7.50 32.32
CA ARG A 227 11.23 -8.35 32.88
C ARG A 227 11.55 -8.85 34.28
N ALA A 228 12.78 -9.33 34.49
CA ALA A 228 13.22 -9.79 35.80
C ALA A 228 13.17 -8.65 36.83
N LEU A 229 13.54 -7.43 36.43
CA LEU A 229 13.45 -6.25 37.28
C LEU A 229 12.00 -5.86 37.60
N ASP A 230 11.10 -5.85 36.61
CA ASP A 230 9.66 -5.57 36.83
C ASP A 230 9.03 -6.64 37.73
N ALA A 231 9.36 -7.91 37.51
CA ALA A 231 8.91 -9.02 38.36
C ALA A 231 9.43 -8.86 39.80
N ALA A 232 10.71 -8.53 39.98
CA ALA A 232 11.29 -8.28 41.31
C ALA A 232 10.64 -7.07 41.99
N ALA A 233 10.37 -5.99 41.25
CA ALA A 233 9.70 -4.79 41.79
C ALA A 233 8.24 -5.06 42.21
N ARG A 234 7.52 -5.92 41.47
CA ARG A 234 6.12 -6.28 41.78
C ARG A 234 5.99 -7.34 42.87
N THR A 235 6.92 -8.29 42.92
CA THR A 235 6.84 -9.43 43.84
C THR A 235 7.72 -9.28 45.08
N GLY A 236 8.68 -8.35 45.07
CA GLY A 236 9.63 -8.12 46.15
C GLY A 236 10.70 -9.21 46.29
N LEU A 237 10.82 -10.12 45.31
CA LEU A 237 11.79 -11.21 45.29
C LEU A 237 12.77 -10.97 44.14
N GLY A 238 14.03 -10.69 44.48
CA GLY A 238 15.16 -10.60 43.54
C GLY A 238 16.14 -11.75 43.75
#